data_AF-Q94G56-F1
#
_entry.id   AF-Q94G56-F1
#
_cell.length_a   1.000
_cell.length_b   1.000
_cell.length_c   1.000
_cell.angle_alpha   90.00
_cell.angle_beta   90.00
_cell.angle_gamma   90.00
#
_symmetry.space_group_name_H-M   'P 1'
#
loop_
_entity.id
_entity.type
_entity.pdbx_description
1 polymer ?
#
loop_
_entity_poly.entity_id
_entity_poly.type
_entity_poly.pdbx_seq_one_letter_code
_entity_poly.pdbx_strand_id
1 'polypeptide(L)'
;RLTGITGIVNGMDVSEWDPRKDKYIAVKYDDVETATQAKALNKEALQASVGLPVDRDVPVIAFVGRLEEQKGPDVMAAAIPRILAEKNVQIVLLGTGKKKFERLFKAAEEKYPDNVRAVVKFNAPLAHHIMAGADLLAV
;
A
#
# COMPACT_ATOMS: atom_id res chain seq x y z
N ARG A 1 -14.48 -29.50 32.96
CA ARG A 1 -14.93 -28.52 31.94
C ARG A 1 -13.78 -28.35 30.96
N LEU A 2 -13.89 -28.85 29.72
CA LEU A 2 -12.98 -28.47 28.64
C LEU A 2 -13.42 -27.08 28.16
N THR A 3 -12.90 -26.04 28.79
CA THR A 3 -13.19 -24.65 28.41
C THR A 3 -11.88 -24.01 27.99
N GLY A 4 -11.51 -24.19 26.73
CA GLY A 4 -10.38 -23.53 26.09
C GLY A 4 -10.82 -22.95 24.75
N ILE A 5 -10.30 -21.78 24.40
CA ILE A 5 -10.48 -21.17 23.08
C ILE A 5 -9.43 -21.79 22.15
N THR A 6 -9.86 -22.22 20.96
CA THR A 6 -8.94 -22.60 19.87
C THR A 6 -9.06 -21.56 18.77
N GLY A 7 -7.97 -20.86 18.48
CA GLY A 7 -7.88 -19.93 17.36
C GLY A 7 -7.65 -20.67 16.05
N ILE A 8 -8.38 -20.32 15.01
CA ILE A 8 -8.20 -20.83 13.65
C ILE A 8 -7.87 -19.65 12.76
N VAL A 9 -6.76 -19.72 12.03
CA VAL A 9 -6.30 -18.64 11.14
C VAL A 9 -7.19 -18.59 9.90
N ASN A 10 -7.54 -17.38 9.46
CA ASN A 10 -8.30 -17.18 8.23
C ASN A 10 -7.46 -17.54 7.00
N GLY A 11 -8.12 -18.08 5.97
CA GLY A 11 -7.53 -18.23 4.64
C GLY A 11 -7.61 -16.95 3.79
N MET A 12 -7.29 -17.09 2.51
CA MET A 12 -7.42 -16.05 1.47
C MET A 12 -7.95 -16.68 0.19
N ASP A 13 -8.70 -15.92 -0.61
CA ASP A 13 -9.12 -16.35 -1.95
C ASP A 13 -7.93 -16.24 -2.92
N VAL A 14 -7.30 -17.38 -3.20
CA VAL A 14 -6.16 -17.51 -4.12
C VAL A 14 -6.56 -17.46 -5.59
N SER A 15 -7.85 -17.36 -5.91
CA SER A 15 -8.32 -17.12 -7.28
C SER A 15 -8.48 -15.63 -7.57
N GLU A 16 -8.88 -14.85 -6.56
CA GLU A 16 -8.94 -13.39 -6.63
C GLU A 16 -7.54 -12.77 -6.52
N TRP A 17 -6.72 -13.25 -5.60
CA TRP A 17 -5.37 -12.74 -5.31
C TRP A 17 -4.30 -13.68 -5.87
N ASP A 18 -4.18 -13.72 -7.19
CA ASP A 18 -3.18 -14.52 -7.91
C ASP A 18 -2.32 -13.63 -8.84
N PRO A 19 -1.05 -13.30 -8.51
CA PRO A 19 -0.21 -12.44 -9.34
C PRO A 19 0.09 -13.01 -10.75
N ARG A 20 -0.24 -14.28 -11.00
CA ARG A 20 -0.08 -14.93 -12.31
C ARG A 20 -1.25 -14.63 -13.24
N LYS A 21 -2.40 -14.31 -12.67
CA LYS A 21 -3.68 -14.18 -13.40
C LYS A 21 -4.39 -12.86 -13.14
N ASP A 22 -3.91 -12.07 -12.19
CA ASP A 22 -4.45 -10.78 -11.80
C ASP A 22 -4.61 -9.87 -13.02
N LYS A 23 -5.80 -9.31 -13.17
CA LYS A 23 -6.20 -8.48 -14.31
C LYS A 23 -5.90 -6.99 -14.10
N TYR A 24 -5.55 -6.60 -12.89
CA TYR A 24 -5.29 -5.21 -12.54
C TYR A 24 -3.80 -4.90 -12.65
N ILE A 25 -2.91 -5.78 -12.20
CA ILE A 25 -1.46 -5.50 -12.21
C ILE A 25 -0.90 -5.42 -13.63
N ALA A 26 0.10 -4.56 -13.83
CA ALA A 26 0.67 -4.27 -15.15
C ALA A 26 1.47 -5.46 -15.70
N VAL A 27 2.23 -6.13 -14.84
CA VAL A 27 3.05 -7.30 -15.21
C VAL A 27 2.80 -8.43 -14.24
N LYS A 28 2.39 -9.59 -14.78
CA LYS A 28 2.13 -10.81 -14.01
C LYS A 28 3.44 -11.54 -13.70
N TYR A 29 3.45 -12.29 -12.60
CA TYR A 29 4.61 -13.07 -12.15
C TYR A 29 4.18 -14.30 -11.34
N ASP A 30 5.04 -15.32 -11.29
CA ASP A 30 4.74 -16.64 -10.69
C ASP A 30 5.71 -17.00 -9.58
N ASP A 31 7.01 -16.81 -9.83
CA ASP A 31 8.09 -17.23 -8.93
C ASP A 31 8.92 -16.05 -8.42
N VAL A 32 9.85 -16.35 -7.50
CA VAL A 32 10.71 -15.35 -6.86
C VAL A 32 11.61 -14.63 -7.88
N GLU A 33 12.08 -15.33 -8.91
CA GLU A 33 13.02 -14.78 -9.89
C GLU A 33 12.32 -13.78 -10.82
N THR A 34 11.15 -14.15 -11.34
CA THR A 34 10.30 -13.27 -12.15
C THR A 34 9.71 -12.13 -11.32
N ALA A 35 9.46 -12.34 -10.04
CA ALA A 35 8.89 -11.34 -9.15
C ALA A 35 9.76 -10.08 -9.02
N THR A 36 11.09 -10.19 -8.94
CA THR A 36 11.95 -9.00 -8.80
C THR A 36 11.79 -8.03 -9.97
N GLN A 37 11.83 -8.54 -11.20
CA GLN A 37 11.69 -7.73 -12.40
C GLN A 37 10.25 -7.23 -12.59
N ALA A 38 9.26 -8.11 -12.39
CA ALA A 38 7.87 -7.76 -12.54
C ALA A 38 7.40 -6.74 -11.49
N LYS A 39 7.85 -6.85 -10.23
CA LYS A 39 7.53 -5.87 -9.18
C LYS A 39 8.15 -4.51 -9.47
N ALA A 40 9.35 -4.44 -10.05
CA ALA A 40 9.93 -3.16 -10.49
C ALA A 40 9.06 -2.47 -11.55
N LEU A 41 8.57 -3.22 -12.55
CA LEU A 41 7.66 -2.68 -13.57
C LEU A 41 6.29 -2.30 -12.99
N ASN A 42 5.76 -3.10 -12.06
CA ASN A 42 4.52 -2.76 -11.35
C ASN A 42 4.69 -1.53 -10.44
N LYS A 43 5.89 -1.31 -9.86
CA LYS A 43 6.22 -0.13 -9.07
C LYS A 43 6.18 1.13 -9.92
N GLU A 44 6.82 1.12 -11.08
CA GLU A 44 6.79 2.25 -12.02
C GLU A 44 5.36 2.55 -12.47
N ALA A 45 4.58 1.50 -12.78
CA ALA A 45 3.16 1.65 -13.12
C ALA A 45 2.34 2.22 -11.96
N LEU A 46 2.59 1.78 -10.73
CA LEU A 46 1.96 2.32 -9.52
C LEU A 46 2.30 3.82 -9.38
N GLN A 47 3.59 4.18 -9.38
CA GLN A 47 4.08 5.56 -9.28
C GLN A 47 3.40 6.46 -10.32
N ALA A 48 3.39 6.04 -11.58
CA ALA A 48 2.74 6.77 -12.66
C ALA A 48 1.23 6.92 -12.41
N SER A 49 0.53 5.83 -12.05
CA SER A 49 -0.92 5.82 -11.82
C SER A 49 -1.37 6.71 -10.66
N VAL A 50 -0.51 6.88 -9.66
CA VAL A 50 -0.78 7.69 -8.47
C VAL A 50 -0.15 9.08 -8.56
N GLY A 51 0.51 9.42 -9.67
CA GLY A 51 1.13 10.72 -9.91
C GLY A 51 2.29 11.03 -8.96
N LEU A 52 3.13 10.03 -8.67
CA LEU A 52 4.43 10.21 -8.03
C LEU A 52 5.54 10.20 -9.09
N PRO A 53 6.73 10.76 -8.81
CA PRO A 53 7.90 10.60 -9.67
C PRO A 53 8.16 9.12 -9.94
N VAL A 54 8.32 8.75 -11.20
CA VAL A 54 8.57 7.38 -11.62
C VAL A 54 10.07 7.11 -11.50
N ASP A 55 10.43 6.30 -10.51
CA ASP A 55 11.80 5.88 -10.24
C ASP A 55 11.79 4.53 -9.52
N ARG A 56 12.25 3.48 -10.20
CA ARG A 56 12.28 2.12 -9.67
C ARG A 56 13.18 1.92 -8.46
N ASP A 57 14.19 2.78 -8.31
CA ASP A 57 15.20 2.69 -7.26
C ASP A 57 14.73 3.37 -5.96
N VAL A 58 13.69 4.21 -6.03
CA VAL A 58 13.05 4.80 -4.85
C VAL A 58 12.10 3.78 -4.21
N PRO A 59 12.28 3.40 -2.94
CA PRO A 59 11.39 2.47 -2.27
C PRO A 59 9.98 3.04 -2.07
N VAL A 60 8.96 2.21 -2.25
CA VAL A 60 7.55 2.54 -2.03
C VAL A 60 7.03 1.81 -0.79
N ILE A 61 6.62 2.58 0.21
CA ILE A 61 5.89 2.12 1.39
C ILE A 61 4.40 2.29 1.13
N ALA A 62 3.62 1.24 1.38
CA ALA A 62 2.17 1.27 1.23
C ALA A 62 1.44 1.11 2.56
N PHE A 63 0.32 1.80 2.70
CA PHE A 63 -0.68 1.55 3.74
C PHE A 63 -2.02 1.29 3.06
N VAL A 64 -2.66 0.16 3.36
CA VAL A 64 -4.00 -0.17 2.82
C VAL A 64 -4.90 -0.58 3.98
N GLY A 65 -5.92 0.21 4.27
CA GLY A 65 -6.82 -0.12 5.37
C GLY A 65 -7.95 0.85 5.62
N ARG A 66 -8.90 0.43 6.47
CA ARG A 66 -9.93 1.33 7.00
C ARG A 66 -9.26 2.38 7.87
N LEU A 67 -9.69 3.63 7.73
CA LEU A 67 -9.16 4.73 8.53
C LEU A 67 -9.91 4.81 9.86
N GLU A 68 -9.47 3.95 10.78
CA GLU A 68 -9.95 3.80 12.15
C GLU A 68 -8.76 3.62 13.10
N GLU A 69 -8.95 3.93 14.38
CA GLU A 69 -7.92 3.84 15.43
C GLU A 69 -7.27 2.44 15.48
N GLN A 70 -8.05 1.38 15.26
CA GLN A 70 -7.57 0.00 15.23
C GLN A 70 -6.46 -0.23 14.17
N LYS A 71 -6.40 0.62 13.15
CA LYS A 71 -5.46 0.51 12.02
C LYS A 71 -4.32 1.55 12.09
N GLY A 72 -4.25 2.34 13.15
CA GLY A 72 -3.18 3.32 13.38
C GLY A 72 -2.91 4.35 12.27
N PRO A 73 -3.91 4.89 11.54
CA PRO A 73 -3.66 5.90 10.50
C PRO A 73 -3.07 7.20 11.06
N ASP A 74 -3.38 7.56 12.31
CA ASP A 74 -2.74 8.64 13.04
C ASP A 74 -1.25 8.38 13.30
N VAL A 75 -0.90 7.17 13.73
CA VAL A 75 0.49 6.78 13.96
C VAL A 75 1.27 6.80 12.64
N MET A 76 0.69 6.26 11.56
CA MET A 76 1.29 6.33 10.23
C MET A 76 1.52 7.78 9.80
N ALA A 77 0.50 8.64 9.90
CA ALA A 77 0.63 10.05 9.54
C ALA A 77 1.70 10.80 10.36
N ALA A 78 1.81 10.50 11.66
CA ALA A 78 2.82 11.09 12.53
C ALA A 78 4.25 10.64 12.21
N ALA A 79 4.42 9.44 11.64
CA ALA A 79 5.73 8.90 11.27
C ALA A 79 6.26 9.47 9.93
N ILE A 80 5.38 9.88 9.02
CA ILE A 80 5.74 10.36 7.67
C ILE A 80 6.87 11.43 7.69
N PRO A 81 6.79 12.52 8.48
CA PRO A 81 7.83 13.55 8.46
C PRO A 81 9.22 13.02 8.82
N ARG A 82 9.29 12.08 9.78
CA ARG A 82 10.57 11.49 10.20
C ARG A 82 11.11 10.55 9.13
N ILE A 83 10.25 9.71 8.55
CA ILE A 83 10.63 8.79 7.47
C ILE A 83 11.24 9.57 6.29
N LEU A 84 10.56 10.63 5.84
CA LEU A 84 11.00 11.44 4.71
C LEU A 84 12.22 12.31 5.01
N ALA A 85 12.45 12.67 6.28
CA ALA A 85 13.67 13.39 6.68
C ALA A 85 14.92 12.49 6.64
N GLU A 86 14.77 11.20 6.90
CA GLU A 86 15.88 10.26 7.02
C GLU A 86 16.13 9.43 5.74
N LYS A 87 15.12 9.27 4.87
CA LYS A 87 15.16 8.36 3.71
C LYS A 87 14.51 8.97 2.47
N ASN A 88 15.11 8.72 1.31
CA ASN A 88 14.46 8.99 0.02
C ASN A 88 13.49 7.85 -0.30
N VAL A 89 12.22 8.03 0.07
CA VAL A 89 11.16 7.04 -0.15
C VAL A 89 9.88 7.72 -0.62
N GLN A 90 8.99 6.90 -1.17
CA GLN A 90 7.63 7.26 -1.51
C GLN A 90 6.64 6.49 -0.63
N ILE A 91 5.48 7.08 -0.40
CA ILE A 91 4.44 6.55 0.49
C ILE A 91 3.09 6.64 -0.23
N VAL A 92 2.43 5.49 -0.38
CA VAL A 92 1.08 5.39 -0.96
C VAL A 92 0.10 4.95 0.12
N LEU A 93 -0.92 5.77 0.37
CA LEU A 93 -1.92 5.54 1.40
C LEU A 93 -3.28 5.31 0.73
N LEU A 94 -3.89 4.13 0.91
CA LEU A 94 -5.23 3.81 0.38
C LEU A 94 -6.17 3.47 1.54
N GLY A 95 -7.26 4.22 1.66
CA GLY A 95 -8.24 3.97 2.71
C GLY A 95 -9.34 5.01 2.80
N THR A 96 -10.46 4.61 3.41
CA THR A 96 -11.57 5.50 3.77
C THR A 96 -11.99 5.23 5.21
N GLY A 97 -12.64 6.21 5.86
CA GLY A 97 -13.14 6.03 7.21
C GLY A 97 -13.44 7.35 7.91
N LYS A 98 -12.92 7.51 9.13
CA LYS A 98 -13.16 8.73 9.92
C LYS A 98 -12.52 9.93 9.23
N LYS A 99 -13.31 10.99 8.99
CA LYS A 99 -12.87 12.21 8.29
C LYS A 99 -11.64 12.88 8.89
N LYS A 100 -11.40 12.73 10.19
CA LYS A 100 -10.16 13.23 10.83
C LYS A 100 -8.91 12.58 10.25
N PHE A 101 -8.93 11.28 9.98
CA PHE A 101 -7.78 10.53 9.44
C PHE A 101 -7.64 10.75 7.94
N GLU A 102 -8.74 10.83 7.20
CA GLU A 102 -8.73 11.23 5.79
C GLU A 102 -8.03 12.59 5.61
N ARG A 103 -8.35 13.56 6.48
CA ARG A 103 -7.68 14.87 6.48
C ARG A 103 -6.20 14.79 6.82
N LEU A 104 -5.79 13.95 7.78
CA LEU A 104 -4.36 13.77 8.09
C LEU A 104 -3.59 13.25 6.88
N PHE A 105 -4.13 12.24 6.19
CA PHE A 105 -3.48 11.68 5.00
C PHE A 105 -3.44 12.69 3.84
N LYS A 106 -4.52 13.44 3.62
CA LYS A 106 -4.55 14.50 2.61
C LYS A 106 -3.59 15.65 2.93
N ALA A 107 -3.48 16.07 4.18
CA ALA A 107 -2.52 17.07 4.60
C ALA A 107 -1.06 16.60 4.40
N ALA A 108 -0.79 15.30 4.58
CA ALA A 108 0.53 14.74 4.29
C ALA A 108 0.88 14.75 2.79
N GLU A 109 -0.08 14.39 1.93
CA GLU A 109 0.02 14.50 0.46
C GLU A 109 0.27 15.95 0.02
N GLU A 110 -0.49 16.91 0.55
CA GLU A 110 -0.31 18.35 0.24
C GLU A 110 1.07 18.87 0.67
N LYS A 111 1.59 18.40 1.80
CA LYS A 111 2.89 18.81 2.33
C LYS A 111 4.07 18.17 1.58
N TYR A 112 3.90 16.96 1.05
CA TYR A 112 4.96 16.20 0.39
C TYR A 112 4.47 15.62 -0.95
N PRO A 113 4.13 16.46 -1.95
CA PRO A 113 3.40 16.04 -3.15
C PRO A 113 4.16 15.06 -4.05
N ASP A 114 5.50 15.08 -3.98
CA ASP A 114 6.37 14.19 -4.75
C ASP A 114 6.72 12.88 -4.01
N ASN A 115 6.39 12.79 -2.72
CA ASN A 115 6.70 11.62 -1.90
C ASN A 115 5.45 10.89 -1.40
N VAL A 116 4.34 11.58 -1.16
CA VAL A 116 3.16 11.02 -0.51
C VAL A 116 1.96 11.14 -1.43
N ARG A 117 1.27 10.02 -1.68
CA ARG A 117 -0.07 10.04 -2.28
C ARG A 117 -1.09 9.42 -1.34
N ALA A 118 -2.14 10.17 -1.00
CA ALA A 118 -3.29 9.66 -0.25
C ALA A 118 -4.52 9.47 -1.16
N VAL A 119 -4.87 8.22 -1.40
CA VAL A 119 -6.05 7.83 -2.17
C VAL A 119 -7.20 7.53 -1.22
N VAL A 120 -7.96 8.57 -0.88
CA VAL A 120 -9.12 8.49 0.03
C VAL A 120 -10.37 8.06 -0.72
N LYS A 121 -10.39 6.81 -1.19
CA LYS A 121 -11.55 6.18 -1.85
C LYS A 121 -11.45 4.66 -1.75
N PHE A 122 -12.60 3.99 -1.88
CA PHE A 122 -12.59 2.55 -2.15
C PHE A 122 -12.12 2.33 -3.59
N ASN A 123 -11.05 1.56 -3.78
CA ASN A 123 -10.51 1.25 -5.10
C ASN A 123 -9.83 -0.12 -5.08
N ALA A 124 -10.60 -1.18 -5.33
CA ALA A 124 -10.08 -2.54 -5.39
C ALA A 124 -8.96 -2.69 -6.43
N PRO A 125 -9.10 -2.24 -7.70
CA PRO A 125 -8.01 -2.31 -8.68
C PRO A 125 -6.69 -1.70 -8.17
N LEU A 126 -6.75 -0.53 -7.53
CA LEU A 126 -5.56 0.10 -6.98
C LEU A 126 -4.95 -0.70 -5.82
N ALA A 127 -5.76 -1.39 -5.01
CA ALA A 127 -5.21 -2.26 -3.96
C ALA A 127 -4.34 -3.37 -4.55
N HIS A 128 -4.75 -3.99 -5.67
CA HIS A 128 -3.93 -4.97 -6.39
C HIS A 128 -2.64 -4.35 -6.94
N HIS A 129 -2.72 -3.16 -7.56
CA HIS A 129 -1.52 -2.44 -8.01
C HIS A 129 -0.56 -2.14 -6.86
N ILE A 130 -1.09 -1.73 -5.70
CA ILE A 130 -0.29 -1.44 -4.51
C ILE A 130 0.43 -2.71 -4.04
N MET A 131 -0.27 -3.84 -3.93
CA MET A 131 0.36 -5.09 -3.48
C MET A 131 1.47 -5.56 -4.44
N ALA A 132 1.29 -5.37 -5.74
CA ALA A 132 2.30 -5.73 -6.73
C ALA A 132 3.47 -4.73 -6.80
N GLY A 133 3.21 -3.43 -6.66
CA GLY A 133 4.20 -2.36 -6.86
C GLY A 133 4.93 -1.88 -5.60
N ALA A 134 4.38 -2.08 -4.40
CA ALA A 134 5.03 -1.67 -3.16
C ALA A 134 6.19 -2.59 -2.79
N ASP A 135 7.20 -2.02 -2.15
CA ASP A 135 8.33 -2.75 -1.55
C ASP A 135 8.01 -3.16 -0.10
N LEU A 136 7.27 -2.30 0.63
CA LEU A 136 6.95 -2.48 2.03
C LEU A 136 5.46 -2.20 2.26
N LEU A 137 4.78 -3.08 2.98
CA LEU A 137 3.40 -2.86 3.45
C LEU A 137 3.42 -2.56 4.95
N ALA A 138 3.01 -1.35 5.33
CA ALA A 138 2.81 -0.93 6.71
C ALA A 138 1.37 -1.26 7.15
N VAL A 139 1.23 -1.93 8.29
CA VAL A 139 -0.05 -2.49 8.80
C VAL A 139 -0.39 -2.03 10.20
#